data_AF-A0A151WUP2-F1
#
_entry.id   AF-A0A151WUP2-F1
#
_cell.length_a   1.000
_cell.length_b   1.000
_cell.length_c   1.000
_cell.angle_alpha   90.00
_cell.angle_beta   90.00
_cell.angle_gamma   90.00
#
_symmetry.space_group_name_H-M   'P 1'
#
loop_
_entity.id
_entity.type
_entity.pdbx_description
1 polymer ?
#
loop_
_entity_poly.entity_id
_entity_poly.type
_entity_poly.pdbx_seq_one_letter_code
_entity_poly.pdbx_strand_id
1 'polypeptide(L)'
;MVSTISVLQWNCRGLMEKLPQIQDLLSRFDFLCLQEILLKTNIKFSSMRHVQIREDMVPGGGRGIAILVNSSIKFESLDLSLHHHSS
;
A
#
# COMPACT_ATOMS: atom_id res chain seq x y z
N MET A 1 24.68 8.09 11.69
CA MET A 1 24.01 8.57 10.46
C MET A 1 22.53 8.26 10.62
N VAL A 2 21.66 9.27 10.66
CA VAL A 2 20.21 9.03 10.68
C VAL A 2 19.80 8.76 9.24
N SER A 3 19.36 7.54 8.94
CA SER A 3 18.79 7.23 7.62
C SER A 3 17.39 7.84 7.55
N THR A 4 17.18 8.76 6.61
CA THR A 4 15.87 9.34 6.34
C THR A 4 14.98 8.31 5.64
N ILE A 5 13.78 8.07 6.16
CA ILE A 5 12.77 7.22 5.51
C ILE A 5 11.97 8.07 4.52
N SER A 6 11.83 7.56 3.30
CA SER A 6 11.08 8.20 2.22
C SER A 6 9.70 7.56 2.06
N VAL A 7 8.65 8.38 2.09
CA VAL A 7 7.25 7.94 2.03
C VAL A 7 6.54 8.69 0.92
N LEU A 8 5.81 7.95 0.06
CA LEU A 8 4.89 8.52 -0.92
C LEU A 8 3.47 8.09 -0.60
N GLN A 9 2.53 9.04 -0.70
CA GLN A 9 1.11 8.75 -0.71
C GLN A 9 0.52 9.08 -2.09
N TRP A 10 -0.27 8.16 -2.66
CA TRP A 10 -0.87 8.35 -3.97
C TRP A 10 -2.21 7.65 -4.11
N ASN A 11 -3.24 8.42 -4.50
CA ASN A 11 -4.49 7.87 -4.99
C ASN A 11 -4.31 7.43 -6.46
N CYS A 12 -4.18 6.11 -6.68
CA CYS A 12 -3.82 5.56 -7.99
C CYS A 12 -5.02 5.30 -8.90
N ARG A 13 -6.25 5.36 -8.37
CA ARG A 13 -7.51 5.17 -9.10
C ARG A 13 -7.52 3.93 -9.99
N GLY A 14 -7.05 2.80 -9.46
CA GLY A 14 -6.90 1.54 -10.17
C GLY A 14 -5.43 1.12 -10.27
N LEU A 15 -5.04 0.15 -9.43
CA LEU A 15 -3.64 -0.27 -9.29
C LEU A 15 -3.12 -1.00 -10.54
N MET A 16 -3.94 -1.88 -11.14
CA MET A 16 -3.50 -2.76 -12.23
C MET A 16 -3.00 -2.00 -13.46
N GLU A 17 -3.65 -0.88 -13.77
CA GLU A 17 -3.29 -0.03 -14.92
C GLU A 17 -2.02 0.79 -14.69
N LYS A 18 -1.53 0.82 -13.45
CA LYS A 18 -0.41 1.65 -12.99
C LYS A 18 0.79 0.83 -12.54
N LEU A 19 0.79 -0.49 -12.74
CA LEU A 19 1.87 -1.38 -12.29
C LEU A 19 3.29 -0.91 -12.71
N PRO A 20 3.54 -0.49 -13.96
CA PRO A 20 4.87 0.00 -14.35
C PRO A 20 5.29 1.25 -13.57
N GLN A 21 4.36 2.18 -13.33
CA GLN A 21 4.64 3.42 -12.58
C GLN A 21 4.85 3.12 -11.10
N ILE A 22 4.06 2.21 -10.53
CA ILE A 22 4.25 1.75 -9.15
C ILE A 22 5.63 1.12 -9.01
N GLN A 23 6.08 0.32 -9.98
CA GLN A 23 7.40 -0.30 -9.93
C GLN A 23 8.54 0.73 -9.97
N ASP A 24 8.41 1.82 -10.75
CA ASP A 24 9.35 2.94 -10.72
C ASP A 24 9.36 3.63 -9.35
N LEU A 25 8.18 3.96 -8.82
CA LEU A 25 8.03 4.63 -7.53
C LEU A 25 8.60 3.79 -6.39
N LEU A 26 8.42 2.47 -6.42
CA LEU A 26 8.99 1.54 -5.45
C LEU A 26 10.53 1.50 -5.45
N SER A 27 11.17 1.89 -6.56
CA SER A 27 12.64 2.02 -6.59
C SER A 27 13.15 3.32 -5.95
N ARG A 28 12.25 4.27 -5.69
CA ARG A 28 12.55 5.65 -5.27
C ARG A 28 12.12 5.96 -3.85
N PHE A 29 11.15 5.20 -3.32
CA PHE A 29 10.56 5.41 -2.00
C PHE A 29 10.62 4.12 -1.17
N ASP A 30 10.82 4.26 0.13
CA ASP A 30 10.84 3.14 1.08
C ASP A 30 9.43 2.62 1.36
N PHE A 31 8.46 3.55 1.41
CA PHE A 31 7.03 3.28 1.62
C PHE A 31 6.18 3.91 0.53
N LEU A 32 5.24 3.15 -0.01
CA LEU A 32 4.21 3.60 -0.94
C LEU A 32 2.82 3.33 -0.37
N CYS A 33 2.09 4.40 -0.01
CA CYS A 33 0.72 4.34 0.50
C CYS A 33 -0.26 4.64 -0.63
N LEU A 34 -0.92 3.61 -1.14
CA LEU A 34 -1.84 3.67 -2.27
C LEU A 34 -3.31 3.69 -1.82
N GLN A 35 -4.09 4.58 -2.41
CA GLN A 35 -5.56 4.65 -2.23
C GLN A 35 -6.29 4.39 -3.54
N GLU A 36 -7.53 3.93 -3.43
CA GLU A 36 -8.39 3.55 -4.55
C GLU A 36 -7.70 2.54 -5.46
N ILE A 37 -7.19 1.45 -4.88
CA ILE A 37 -6.51 0.41 -5.64
C ILE A 37 -7.46 -0.36 -6.56
N LEU A 38 -8.77 -0.37 -6.23
CA LEU A 38 -9.85 -1.03 -6.98
C LEU A 38 -9.61 -2.53 -7.25
N LEU A 39 -8.87 -3.19 -6.35
CA LEU A 39 -8.63 -4.63 -6.41
C LEU A 39 -9.71 -5.38 -5.65
N LYS A 40 -10.14 -6.51 -6.23
CA LYS A 40 -10.95 -7.52 -5.54
C LYS A 40 -10.03 -8.50 -4.81
N THR A 41 -10.54 -9.16 -3.79
CA THR A 41 -9.80 -10.14 -2.97
C THR A 41 -9.14 -11.27 -3.76
N ASN A 42 -9.74 -11.66 -4.89
CA ASN A 42 -9.21 -12.70 -5.77
C ASN A 42 -8.11 -12.20 -6.73
N ILE A 43 -7.88 -10.90 -6.84
CA ILE A 43 -6.86 -10.32 -7.70
C ILE A 43 -5.57 -10.13 -6.91
N LYS A 44 -4.51 -10.77 -7.39
CA LYS A 44 -3.16 -10.63 -6.86
C LYS A 44 -2.30 -9.85 -7.85
N PHE A 45 -1.36 -9.08 -7.34
CA PHE A 45 -0.28 -8.50 -8.13
C PHE A 45 1.05 -8.76 -7.42
N SER A 46 2.10 -8.94 -8.21
CA SER A 46 3.45 -9.15 -7.68
C SER A 46 4.19 -7.83 -7.64
N SER A 47 4.86 -7.57 -6.52
CA SER A 47 5.87 -6.51 -6.40
C SER A 47 7.11 -7.15 -5.77
N MET A 48 8.07 -7.55 -6.61
CA MET A 48 9.27 -8.23 -6.13
C MET A 48 10.02 -7.32 -5.14
N ARG A 49 10.51 -7.88 -4.02
CA ARG A 49 11.24 -7.16 -2.95
C ARG A 49 10.42 -6.14 -2.15
N HIS A 50 9.10 -6.30 -2.11
CA HIS A 50 8.24 -5.47 -1.28
C HIS A 50 7.29 -6.32 -0.46
N VAL A 51 7.08 -5.90 0.79
CA VAL A 51 5.99 -6.40 1.63
C VAL A 51 4.74 -5.62 1.27
N GLN A 52 3.61 -6.33 1.12
CA GLN A 52 2.32 -5.73 0.81
C GLN A 52 1.39 -5.86 2.02
N ILE A 53 0.90 -4.74 2.51
CA ILE A 53 -0.22 -4.67 3.47
C ILE A 53 -1.39 -4.11 2.68
N ARG A 54 -2.53 -4.81 2.64
CA ARG A 54 -3.60 -4.47 1.71
C ARG A 54 -4.97 -4.73 2.31
N GLU A 55 -5.88 -3.81 2.02
CA GLU A 55 -7.31 -3.99 2.21
C GLU A 55 -8.00 -3.80 0.85
N ASP A 56 -8.67 -4.85 0.37
CA ASP A 56 -9.29 -4.87 -0.95
C ASP A 56 -10.62 -4.12 -0.97
N MET A 57 -11.12 -3.80 -2.18
CA MET A 57 -12.41 -3.13 -2.29
C MET A 57 -13.56 -4.06 -1.88
N VAL A 58 -14.54 -3.49 -1.17
CA VAL A 58 -15.74 -4.20 -0.72
C VAL A 58 -16.93 -3.74 -1.56
N PRO A 59 -17.79 -4.66 -2.06
CA PRO A 59 -19.01 -4.27 -2.75
C PRO A 59 -19.86 -3.32 -1.91
N GLY A 60 -20.23 -2.16 -2.46
CA GLY A 60 -21.03 -1.15 -1.76
C GLY A 60 -20.26 -0.31 -0.73
N GLY A 61 -18.93 -0.42 -0.66
CA GLY A 61 -18.09 0.26 0.34
C GLY A 61 -16.76 0.77 -0.20
N GLY A 62 -15.71 0.66 0.63
CA GLY A 62 -14.37 1.21 0.39
C GLY A 62 -13.73 0.75 -0.92
N ARG A 63 -12.93 1.64 -1.53
CA ARG A 63 -12.25 1.44 -2.84
C ARG A 63 -10.89 0.71 -2.72
N GLY A 64 -10.59 0.20 -1.54
CA GLY A 64 -9.36 -0.49 -1.19
C GLY A 64 -8.13 0.42 -1.04
N ILE A 65 -7.18 -0.05 -0.24
CA ILE A 65 -5.89 0.60 0.05
C ILE A 65 -4.77 -0.43 0.05
N ALA A 66 -3.55 0.01 -0.23
CA ALA A 66 -2.35 -0.82 -0.07
C ALA A 66 -1.17 0.00 0.44
N ILE A 67 -0.36 -0.58 1.31
CA ILE A 67 0.94 -0.08 1.70
C ILE A 67 1.98 -1.06 1.17
N LEU A 68 2.90 -0.56 0.35
CA LEU A 68 4.01 -1.30 -0.20
C LEU A 68 5.28 -0.84 0.49
N VAL A 69 6.03 -1.77 1.09
CA VAL A 69 7.23 -1.46 1.87
C VAL A 69 8.41 -2.19 1.27
N ASN A 70 9.53 -1.50 1.03
CA ASN A 70 10.76 -2.13 0.59
C ASN A 70 11.21 -3.19 1.62
N SER A 71 11.46 -4.42 1.16
CA SER A 71 11.80 -5.55 2.05
C SER A 71 13.12 -5.38 2.82
N SER A 72 13.96 -4.41 2.46
CA SER A 72 15.15 -4.06 3.24
C SER A 72 14.83 -3.29 4.53
N ILE A 73 13.64 -2.68 4.60
CA ILE A 73 13.20 -1.89 5.75
C ILE A 73 12.59 -2.80 6.79
N LYS A 74 13.14 -2.73 8.01
CA LYS A 74 12.52 -3.38 9.17
C LYS A 74 11.38 -2.50 9.67
N PHE A 75 10.18 -3.06 9.76
CA PHE A 75 9.01 -2.39 10.29
C PHE A 75 8.12 -3.39 11.03
N GLU A 76 7.21 -2.87 11.85
CA GLU A 76 6.15 -3.64 12.49
C GLU A 76 4.81 -2.96 12.16
N SER A 77 3.79 -3.75 11.83
CA SER A 77 2.44 -3.26 11.62
C SER A 77 1.65 -3.36 12.92
N LEU A 78 1.10 -2.23 13.37
CA LEU A 78 0.21 -2.20 14.52
C LEU A 78 -1.24 -2.16 14.05
N ASP A 79 -2.05 -3.12 14.53
CA ASP A 79 -3.49 -3.11 14.31
C ASP A 79 -4.18 -2.19 15.33
N LEU A 80 -4.84 -1.15 14.83
CA LEU A 80 -5.57 -0.16 15.63
C LEU A 80 -7.09 -0.36 15.59
N SER A 81 -7.59 -1.46 15.02
CA SER A 81 -9.04 -1.77 14.94
C SER A 81 -9.70 -1.85 16.32
N LEU A 82 -8.94 -2.14 17.38
CA LEU A 82 -9.45 -2.14 18.75
C LEU A 82 -9.63 -0.74 19.34
N HIS A 83 -9.12 0.30 18.68
CA HIS A 83 -9.15 1.70 19.12
C HIS A 83 -10.03 2.54 18.20
N HIS A 84 -11.33 2.22 18.15
CA HIS A 84 -12.30 3.09 17.48
C HIS A 84 -12.69 4.27 18.38
N HIS A 85 -12.50 5.49 17.90
CA HIS A 85 -13.20 6.65 18.47
C HIS A 85 -14.69 6.49 18.17
N SER A 86 -15.51 6.40 19.23
CA SER A 86 -16.96 6.53 19.12
C SER A 86 -17.25 7.88 18.47
N SER A 87 -17.78 7.86 17.24
CA SER A 87 -18.22 9.07 16.54
C SER A 87 -19.60 9.47 17.02
#